data_AF-A0A939WTD4-F1
#
_entry.id   AF-A0A939WTD4-F1
#
_cell.length_a   1.000
_cell.length_b   1.000
_cell.length_c   1.000
_cell.angle_alpha   90.00
_cell.angle_beta   90.00
_cell.angle_gamma   90.00
#
_symmetry.space_group_name_H-M   'P 1'
#
loop_
_entity.id
_entity.type
_entity.pdbx_description
1 polymer ?
#
loop_
_entity_poly.entity_id
_entity_poly.type
_entity_poly.pdbx_seq_one_letter_code
_entity_poly.pdbx_strand_id
1 'polypeptide(L)'
;MRNKFDIEIQKFCGSCAKRTITQMGRVCSLTGETVECGFLCEGWEMHPKLQNAGRGGGKVKSIKYLNYYWERWLKQQEDLMTKRITADEIVSAADIRKEFNELYGSIFMEV
;
A
#
# COMPACT_ATOMS: atom_id res chain seq x y z
N MET A 1 11.17 -2.31 -6.18
CA MET A 1 11.12 -1.52 -7.45
C MET A 1 10.41 -0.23 -7.13
N ARG A 2 10.74 0.89 -7.78
CA ARG A 2 10.09 2.18 -7.51
C ARG A 2 9.26 2.61 -8.71
N ASN A 3 8.15 3.31 -8.46
CA ASN A 3 7.40 3.97 -9.52
C ASN A 3 8.04 5.34 -9.88
N LYS A 4 7.44 6.07 -10.82
CA LYS A 4 7.95 7.39 -11.27
C LYS A 4 7.97 8.48 -10.18
N PHE A 5 7.36 8.21 -9.03
CA PHE A 5 7.30 9.11 -7.87
C PHE A 5 8.17 8.62 -6.71
N ASP A 6 9.14 7.74 -7.01
CA ASP A 6 10.05 7.14 -6.04
C ASP A 6 9.37 6.31 -4.93
N ILE A 7 8.11 5.92 -5.13
CA ILE A 7 7.39 5.06 -4.18
C ILE A 7 7.77 3.61 -4.41
N GLU A 8 8.16 2.92 -3.34
CA GLU A 8 8.47 1.50 -3.38
C GLU A 8 7.20 0.66 -3.63
N ILE A 9 7.29 -0.19 -4.64
CA ILE A 9 6.28 -1.18 -5.01
C ILE A 9 6.89 -2.57 -4.79
N GLN A 10 6.26 -3.32 -3.91
CA GLN A 10 6.59 -4.72 -3.68
C GLN A 10 6.26 -5.57 -4.92
N LYS A 11 7.14 -6.49 -5.30
CA LYS A 11 7.00 -7.33 -6.50
C LYS A 11 6.30 -8.65 -6.13
N PHE A 12 5.05 -8.80 -6.56
CA PHE A 12 4.27 -10.04 -6.42
C PHE A 12 3.04 -10.02 -7.35
N CYS A 13 2.28 -11.10 -7.45
CA CYS A 13 1.13 -11.27 -8.36
C CYS A 13 0.04 -10.23 -8.14
N GLY A 14 -0.24 -9.88 -6.88
CA GLY A 14 -1.11 -8.77 -6.51
C GLY A 14 -0.63 -7.37 -6.96
N SER A 15 0.64 -7.17 -7.33
CA SER A 15 1.15 -5.94 -7.94
C SER A 15 1.44 -6.07 -9.44
N CYS A 16 1.28 -7.27 -10.02
CA CYS A 16 1.57 -7.58 -11.42
C CYS A 16 0.53 -7.00 -12.40
N ALA A 17 0.96 -6.60 -13.60
CA ALA A 17 0.12 -6.13 -14.71
C ALA A 17 -0.67 -7.25 -15.38
N LYS A 18 -0.12 -8.48 -15.37
CA LYS A 18 -0.74 -9.67 -15.96
C LYS A 18 -1.81 -10.30 -15.06
N ARG A 19 -2.14 -9.68 -13.93
CA ARG A 19 -3.14 -10.20 -13.01
C ARG A 19 -4.54 -9.82 -13.47
N THR A 20 -5.46 -10.77 -13.40
CA THR A 20 -6.90 -10.52 -13.52
C THR A 20 -7.57 -10.90 -12.22
N ILE A 21 -8.42 -10.03 -11.67
CA ILE A 21 -9.24 -10.36 -10.50
C ILE A 21 -10.58 -10.87 -11.02
N THR A 22 -10.92 -12.11 -10.68
CA THR A 22 -12.17 -12.79 -11.02
C THR A 22 -12.94 -13.10 -9.74
N GLN A 23 -14.15 -13.66 -9.88
CA GLN A 23 -14.92 -14.14 -8.73
C GLN A 23 -14.24 -15.30 -7.98
N MET A 24 -13.38 -16.06 -8.66
CA MET A 24 -12.68 -17.23 -8.09
C MET A 24 -11.30 -16.87 -7.51
N GLY A 25 -10.90 -15.59 -7.57
CA GLY A 25 -9.63 -15.12 -7.05
C GLY A 25 -8.81 -14.38 -8.09
N ARG A 26 -7.49 -14.53 -8.05
CA ARG A 26 -6.57 -13.86 -8.95
C ARG A 26 -6.03 -14.85 -9.96
N VAL A 27 -6.16 -14.55 -11.24
CA VAL A 27 -5.69 -15.38 -12.34
C VAL A 27 -4.53 -14.68 -13.05
N CYS A 28 -3.46 -15.42 -13.34
CA CYS A 28 -2.34 -14.93 -14.14
C CYS A 28 -2.68 -15.07 -15.64
N SER A 29 -2.68 -13.99 -16.40
CA SER A 29 -3.01 -14.03 -17.83
C SER A 29 -1.94 -14.71 -18.68
N LEU A 30 -0.74 -14.97 -18.14
CA LEU A 30 0.33 -15.68 -18.85
C LEU A 30 0.14 -17.20 -18.79
N THR A 31 -0.25 -17.73 -17.64
CA THR A 31 -0.40 -19.19 -17.41
C THR A 31 -1.85 -19.65 -17.44
N GLY A 32 -2.81 -18.73 -17.25
CA GLY A 32 -4.22 -19.06 -17.07
C GLY A 32 -4.55 -19.59 -15.68
N GLU A 33 -3.56 -19.70 -14.79
CA GLU A 33 -3.72 -20.33 -13.48
C GLU A 33 -4.14 -19.33 -12.40
N THR A 34 -4.85 -19.83 -11.40
CA THR A 34 -5.11 -19.09 -10.17
C THR A 34 -3.81 -18.96 -9.37
N VAL A 35 -3.46 -17.74 -9.01
CA VAL A 35 -2.24 -17.39 -8.28
C VAL A 35 -2.56 -16.69 -6.96
N GLU A 36 -1.81 -17.03 -5.93
CA GLU A 36 -1.89 -16.33 -4.64
C GLU A 36 -1.38 -14.90 -4.75
N CYS A 37 -1.82 -14.04 -3.82
CA CYS A 37 -1.42 -12.64 -3.84
C CYS A 37 0.11 -12.48 -3.73
N GLY A 38 0.76 -13.24 -2.86
CA GLY A 38 2.20 -13.11 -2.56
C GLY A 38 3.15 -13.80 -3.55
N PHE A 39 2.64 -14.52 -4.55
CA PHE A 39 3.49 -15.24 -5.49
C PHE A 39 4.29 -14.28 -6.39
N LEU A 40 5.55 -14.61 -6.70
CA LEU A 40 6.40 -13.84 -7.61
C LEU A 40 6.95 -14.78 -8.69
N CYS A 41 6.76 -14.42 -9.95
CA CYS A 41 7.34 -15.10 -11.11
C CYS A 41 8.26 -14.17 -11.91
N GLU A 42 9.06 -14.75 -12.81
CA GLU A 42 9.99 -13.99 -13.66
C GLU A 42 9.27 -13.06 -14.65
N GLY A 43 8.05 -13.42 -15.08
CA GLY A 43 7.20 -12.61 -15.97
C GLY A 43 6.50 -11.43 -15.28
N TRP A 44 6.95 -11.04 -14.09
CA TRP A 44 6.33 -9.95 -13.34
C TRP A 44 6.57 -8.60 -14.02
N GLU A 45 5.49 -7.85 -14.21
CA GLU A 45 5.49 -6.47 -14.70
C GLU A 45 4.68 -5.59 -13.76
N MET A 46 5.10 -4.36 -13.50
CA MET A 46 4.33 -3.45 -12.63
C MET A 46 2.98 -3.12 -13.27
N HIS A 47 1.88 -3.31 -12.53
CA HIS A 47 0.56 -2.92 -13.00
C HIS A 47 0.47 -1.40 -13.27
N PRO A 48 -0.08 -0.94 -14.40
CA PRO A 48 -0.10 0.48 -14.78
C PRO A 48 -0.70 1.41 -13.72
N LYS A 49 -1.78 0.98 -13.04
CA LYS A 49 -2.38 1.72 -11.92
C LYS A 49 -1.39 2.03 -10.76
N LEU A 50 -0.35 1.21 -10.57
CA LEU A 50 0.66 1.43 -9.53
C LEU A 50 1.73 2.47 -9.94
N GLN A 51 1.80 2.84 -11.21
CA GLN A 51 2.67 3.94 -11.67
C GLN A 51 2.27 5.29 -11.04
N ASN A 52 1.01 5.42 -10.62
CA ASN A 52 0.51 6.59 -9.90
C ASN A 52 0.23 6.30 -8.41
N ALA A 53 0.71 5.18 -7.87
CA ALA A 53 0.60 4.91 -6.44
C ALA A 53 1.29 6.02 -5.63
N GLY A 54 0.68 6.38 -4.50
CA GLY A 54 1.09 7.53 -3.69
C GLY A 54 0.53 8.87 -4.15
N ARG A 55 -0.08 8.97 -5.35
CA ARG A 55 -0.74 10.20 -5.82
C ARG A 55 -2.17 10.32 -5.30
N GLY A 56 -2.54 11.47 -4.75
CA GLY A 56 -3.90 11.82 -4.34
C GLY A 56 -4.16 13.31 -4.53
N GLY A 57 -5.32 13.68 -5.10
CA GLY A 57 -5.67 15.09 -5.35
C GLY A 57 -4.65 15.84 -6.24
N GLY A 58 -4.00 15.12 -7.17
CA GLY A 58 -2.95 15.68 -8.04
C GLY A 58 -1.55 15.71 -7.42
N LYS A 59 -1.42 15.59 -6.09
CA LYS A 59 -0.15 15.65 -5.33
C LYS A 59 0.36 14.27 -4.94
N VAL A 60 1.65 14.14 -4.65
CA VAL A 60 2.28 12.89 -4.19
C VAL A 60 2.44 12.94 -2.68
N LYS A 61 2.05 11.88 -1.98
CA LYS A 61 2.27 11.73 -0.54
C LYS A 61 3.76 11.62 -0.25
N SER A 62 4.24 12.32 0.79
CA SER A 62 5.64 12.26 1.19
C SER A 62 6.01 10.86 1.71
N ILE A 63 7.23 10.42 1.42
CA ILE A 63 7.77 9.15 1.94
C ILE A 63 7.72 9.14 3.47
N LYS A 64 8.00 10.28 4.11
CA LYS A 64 7.90 10.45 5.57
C LYS A 64 6.52 10.10 6.10
N TYR A 65 5.46 10.58 5.44
CA TYR A 65 4.09 10.24 5.82
C TYR A 65 3.77 8.76 5.57
N LEU A 66 4.22 8.18 4.46
CA LEU A 66 3.96 6.77 4.16
C LEU A 66 4.61 5.83 5.19
N ASN A 67 5.86 6.10 5.58
CA ASN A 67 6.55 5.34 6.62
C ASN A 67 5.84 5.49 7.96
N TYR A 68 5.50 6.72 8.34
CA TYR A 68 4.76 6.99 9.57
C TYR A 68 3.42 6.25 9.63
N TYR A 69 2.64 6.28 8.54
CA TYR A 69 1.39 5.55 8.44
C TYR A 69 1.59 4.04 8.62
N TRP A 70 2.62 3.48 7.99
CA TRP A 70 2.94 2.05 8.07
C TRP A 70 3.33 1.63 9.49
N GLU A 71 4.18 2.40 10.16
CA GLU A 71 4.57 2.17 11.55
C GLU A 71 3.37 2.23 12.50
N ARG A 72 2.49 3.22 12.32
CA ARG A 72 1.23 3.34 13.09
C ARG A 72 0.30 2.16 12.85
N TRP A 73 0.22 1.66 11.62
CA TRP A 73 -0.59 0.48 11.31
C TRP A 73 -0.02 -0.78 11.99
N LEU A 74 1.28 -1.02 11.88
CA LEU A 74 1.94 -2.18 12.48
C LEU A 74 1.77 -2.21 14.00
N LYS A 75 1.98 -1.07 14.66
CA LYS A 75 1.80 -0.95 16.11
C LYS A 75 0.37 -1.28 16.54
N GLN A 76 -0.64 -0.78 15.82
CA GLN A 76 -2.04 -1.06 16.14
C GLN A 76 -2.39 -2.53 15.96
N GLN A 77 -1.82 -3.21 14.96
CA GLN A 77 -2.02 -4.66 14.81
C GLN A 77 -1.38 -5.44 15.95
N GLU A 78 -0.18 -5.05 16.38
CA GLU A 78 0.48 -5.65 17.56
C GLU A 78 -0.34 -5.41 18.83
N ASP A 79 -0.81 -4.19 19.06
CA ASP A 79 -1.62 -3.84 20.22
C ASP A 79 -2.99 -4.57 20.20
N LEU A 80 -3.58 -4.80 19.03
CA LEU A 80 -4.80 -5.60 18.88
C LEU A 80 -4.54 -7.09 19.19
N MET A 81 -3.46 -7.65 18.65
CA MET A 81 -3.07 -9.06 18.89
C MET A 81 -2.75 -9.32 20.36
N THR A 82 -2.13 -8.34 21.03
CA THR A 82 -1.80 -8.38 22.46
C THR A 82 -2.95 -7.93 23.38
N LYS A 83 -4.11 -7.60 22.80
CA LYS A 83 -5.33 -7.13 23.51
C LYS A 83 -5.11 -5.86 24.35
N ARG A 84 -4.16 -5.01 23.96
CA ARG A 84 -3.97 -3.67 24.54
C ARG A 84 -5.00 -2.67 24.02
N ILE A 85 -5.52 -2.92 22.82
CA ILE A 85 -6.65 -2.19 22.22
C ILE A 85 -7.67 -3.19 21.67
N THR A 86 -8.88 -2.71 21.41
CA THR A 86 -9.95 -3.40 20.70
C THR A 86 -10.05 -2.92 19.24
N ALA A 87 -10.86 -3.60 18.44
CA ALA A 87 -11.05 -3.24 17.03
C ALA A 87 -11.67 -1.84 16.85
N ASP A 88 -12.51 -1.40 17.80
CA ASP A 88 -13.16 -0.09 17.78
C ASP A 88 -12.21 1.06 18.15
N GLU A 89 -11.08 0.74 18.78
CA GLU A 89 -10.04 1.70 19.16
C GLU A 89 -8.98 1.89 18.07
N ILE A 90 -9.11 1.21 16.94
CA ILE A 90 -8.22 1.40 15.79
C ILE A 90 -8.41 2.81 15.23
N VAL A 91 -7.32 3.58 15.25
CA VAL A 91 -7.21 4.92 14.72
C VAL A 91 -7.40 4.89 13.21
N SER A 92 -8.33 5.71 12.73
CA SER A 92 -8.65 5.77 11.31
C SER A 92 -7.49 6.34 10.49
N ALA A 93 -7.46 6.02 9.20
CA ALA A 93 -6.49 6.60 8.28
C ALA A 93 -6.62 8.14 8.16
N ALA A 94 -7.77 8.71 8.49
CA ALA A 94 -7.97 10.17 8.51
C ALA A 94 -7.31 10.79 9.75
N ASP A 95 -7.43 10.15 10.90
CA ASP A 95 -6.85 10.63 12.15
C ASP A 95 -5.33 10.53 12.13
N ILE A 96 -4.76 9.44 11.59
CA ILE A 96 -3.30 9.33 11.39
C ILE A 96 -2.77 10.44 10.49
N ARG A 97 -3.54 10.89 9.48
CA ARG A 97 -3.15 12.05 8.63
C ARG A 97 -3.16 13.35 9.42
N LYS A 98 -4.18 13.54 10.25
CA LYS A 98 -4.30 14.73 11.09
C LYS A 98 -3.13 14.81 12.07
N GLU A 99 -2.86 13.71 12.76
CA GLU A 99 -1.71 13.55 13.68
C GLU A 99 -0.38 13.88 12.99
N PHE A 100 -0.15 13.32 11.79
CA PHE A 100 1.06 13.62 11.03
C PHE A 100 1.17 15.10 10.65
N ASN A 101 0.07 15.71 10.18
CA ASN A 101 0.06 17.12 9.79
C ASN A 101 0.38 18.05 10.96
N GLU A 102 -0.12 17.72 12.15
CA GLU A 102 0.13 18.48 13.39
C GLU A 102 1.61 18.37 13.83
N LEU A 103 2.21 17.18 13.71
CA LEU A 103 3.58 16.93 14.18
C LEU A 103 4.67 17.33 13.18
N TYR A 104 4.41 17.16 11.89
CA TYR A 104 5.47 17.19 10.86
C TYR A 104 5.13 18.08 9.66
N GLY A 105 3.95 18.71 9.65
CA GLY A 105 3.47 19.48 8.50
C GLY A 105 2.93 18.58 7.38
N SER A 106 2.95 19.07 6.15
CA SER A 106 2.21 18.49 5.01
C SER A 106 2.50 16.99 4.77
N ILE A 107 1.44 16.20 4.58
CA ILE A 107 1.55 14.82 4.08
C ILE A 107 1.97 14.73 2.60
N PHE A 108 2.06 15.85 1.89
CA PHE A 108 2.45 15.88 0.47
C PHE A 108 3.90 16.32 0.31
N MET A 109 4.56 15.84 -0.75
CA MET A 109 5.86 16.35 -1.15
C MET A 109 5.74 17.83 -1.56
N GLU A 110 6.71 18.63 -1.12
CA GLU A 110 6.98 19.93 -1.73
C GLU A 110 7.60 19.67 -3.10
N VAL A 111 7.08 20.35 -4.13
CA VAL A 111 7.53 20.23 -5.53
C VAL A 111 8.41 21.42 -5.85
#